data_AF-K8XX10-F1
#
_entry.id   AF-K8XX10-F1
#
_cell.length_a   1.000
_cell.length_b   1.000
_cell.length_c   1.000
_cell.angle_alpha   90.00
_cell.angle_beta   90.00
_cell.angle_gamma   90.00
#
_symmetry.space_group_name_H-M   'P 1'
#
loop_
_entity.id
_entity.type
_entity.pdbx_description
1 polymer ?
#
loop_
_entity_poly.entity_id
_entity_poly.type
_entity_poly.pdbx_seq_one_letter_code
_entity_poly.pdbx_strand_id
1 'polypeptide(L)'
;MNCKIGEIRFIKYSNLFYPSAIYSCEGPLPSRTPIPYLHPAQDQFDFRDTNFGVNSTCFTVPSPGSGTTCNSPLSTIGFPSTATYDEMYQYLNGQFNDLKSEVYTMRPPLYRRINCGLNSITTVSQPNGTKYLAATSTCSL
;
A
#
# COMPACT_ATOMS: atom_id res chain seq x y z
N MET A 1 19.91 -10.45 -13.76
CA MET A 1 18.50 -10.49 -13.34
C MET A 1 18.48 -10.01 -11.91
N ASN A 2 17.86 -8.86 -11.62
CA ASN A 2 17.80 -8.29 -10.27
C ASN A 2 16.39 -8.47 -9.73
N CYS A 3 16.20 -9.46 -8.86
CA CYS A 3 14.95 -9.66 -8.16
C CYS A 3 14.94 -8.91 -6.83
N LYS A 4 13.80 -8.32 -6.50
CA LYS A 4 13.57 -7.61 -5.24
C LYS A 4 12.36 -8.21 -4.56
N ILE A 5 12.47 -8.40 -3.27
CA ILE A 5 11.39 -8.84 -2.41
C ILE A 5 11.02 -7.63 -1.55
N GLY A 6 9.77 -7.21 -1.60
CA GLY A 6 9.23 -6.14 -0.74
C GLY A 6 9.01 -6.68 0.67
N GLU A 7 8.27 -7.78 0.78
CA GLU A 7 7.97 -8.42 2.06
C GLU A 7 7.74 -9.92 1.87
N ILE A 8 8.06 -10.69 2.91
CA ILE A 8 7.65 -12.09 3.07
C ILE A 8 6.89 -12.16 4.39
N ARG A 9 5.67 -12.68 4.34
CA ARG A 9 4.83 -12.89 5.52
C ARG A 9 4.27 -14.29 5.54
N PHE A 10 4.03 -14.80 6.74
CA PHE A 10 3.41 -16.12 6.93
C PHE A 10 1.98 -15.93 7.38
N ILE A 11 1.04 -16.16 6.46
CA ILE A 11 -0.39 -16.03 6.73
C ILE A 11 -0.86 -17.35 7.32
N LYS A 12 -1.39 -17.30 8.55
CA LYS A 12 -1.98 -18.46 9.20
C LYS A 12 -3.38 -18.70 8.65
N TYR A 13 -3.59 -19.87 8.06
CA TYR A 13 -4.91 -20.38 7.70
C TYR A 13 -5.16 -21.66 8.49
N SER A 14 -6.09 -21.62 9.45
CA SER A 14 -6.31 -22.71 10.40
C SER A 14 -5.04 -23.03 11.20
N ASN A 15 -4.60 -24.29 11.25
CA ASN A 15 -3.36 -24.71 11.92
C ASN A 15 -2.11 -24.74 11.01
N LEU A 16 -2.20 -24.15 9.81
CA LEU A 16 -1.11 -24.13 8.83
C LEU A 16 -0.66 -22.68 8.54
N PHE A 17 0.63 -22.51 8.26
CA PHE A 17 1.22 -21.21 7.89
C PHE A 17 1.64 -21.24 6.43
N TYR A 18 1.16 -20.28 5.64
CA TYR A 18 1.45 -20.17 4.22
C TYR A 18 2.31 -18.93 3.96
N PRO A 19 3.48 -19.08 3.30
CA PRO A 19 4.28 -17.92 2.91
C PRO A 19 3.58 -17.16 1.79
N SER A 20 3.51 -15.84 1.93
CA SER A 20 3.11 -14.90 0.90
C SER A 20 4.25 -13.89 0.74
N ALA A 21 4.63 -13.61 -0.51
CA ALA A 21 5.70 -12.68 -0.80
C ALA A 21 5.31 -11.75 -1.93
N ILE A 22 5.63 -10.47 -1.77
CA ILE A 22 5.53 -9.46 -2.84
C ILE A 22 6.94 -9.29 -3.40
N TYR A 23 7.12 -9.61 -4.68
CA TYR A 23 8.43 -9.51 -5.33
C TYR A 23 8.33 -9.02 -6.78
N SER A 24 9.42 -8.42 -7.27
CA SER A 24 9.55 -7.90 -8.63
C SER A 24 10.93 -8.23 -9.17
N CYS A 25 10.99 -8.90 -10.33
CA CYS A 25 12.24 -9.29 -10.98
C CYS A 25 12.50 -8.48 -12.25
N GLU A 26 13.70 -7.91 -12.36
CA GLU A 26 14.22 -7.26 -13.56
C GLU A 26 15.12 -8.23 -14.35
N GLY A 27 14.95 -8.27 -15.67
CA GLY A 27 15.99 -8.79 -16.58
C GLY A 27 17.20 -7.85 -16.64
N PRO A 28 18.26 -8.16 -17.39
CA PRO A 28 19.34 -7.19 -17.61
C PRO A 28 18.75 -5.90 -18.20
N LEU A 29 18.95 -4.77 -17.53
CA LEU A 29 18.51 -3.47 -18.03
C LEU A 29 19.45 -3.05 -19.18
N PRO A 30 18.95 -2.85 -20.41
CA PRO A 30 19.76 -2.22 -21.45
C PRO A 30 20.09 -0.79 -21.03
N SER A 31 21.34 -0.38 -21.20
CA SER A 31 21.74 1.02 -21.00
C SER A 31 20.87 1.94 -21.84
N ARG A 32 20.20 2.91 -21.21
CA ARG A 32 19.40 3.95 -21.86
C ARG A 32 19.69 5.28 -21.18
N THR A 33 19.67 6.35 -21.98
CA THR A 33 19.77 7.72 -21.49
C THR A 33 18.62 8.00 -20.51
N PRO A 34 18.89 8.53 -19.30
CA PRO A 34 17.84 8.88 -18.35
C PRO A 34 16.90 9.91 -18.98
N ILE A 35 15.63 9.54 -19.14
CA ILE A 35 14.59 10.47 -19.58
C ILE A 35 14.08 11.20 -18.33
N PRO A 36 13.97 12.54 -18.32
CA PRO A 36 13.35 13.26 -17.22
C PRO A 36 11.91 12.77 -17.04
N TYR A 37 11.66 12.09 -15.93
CA TYR A 37 10.38 11.51 -15.62
C TYR A 37 9.50 12.57 -14.96
N LEU A 38 8.51 13.09 -15.69
CA LEU A 38 7.64 14.18 -15.25
C LEU A 38 6.22 13.95 -15.79
N HIS A 39 5.59 12.88 -15.30
CA HIS A 39 4.19 12.57 -15.63
C HIS A 39 3.38 12.29 -14.37
N PRO A 40 3.00 13.32 -13.59
CA PRO A 40 2.17 13.15 -12.40
C PRO A 40 0.85 12.42 -12.67
N ALA A 41 0.32 12.51 -13.90
CA ALA A 41 -0.85 11.73 -14.31
C ALA A 41 -0.54 10.22 -14.41
N GLN A 42 0.62 9.84 -14.97
CA GLN A 42 1.06 8.45 -15.06
C GLN A 42 1.28 7.86 -13.67
N ASP A 43 1.86 8.62 -12.76
CA ASP A 43 2.08 8.20 -11.37
C ASP A 43 0.77 7.82 -10.67
N GLN A 44 -0.29 8.59 -10.93
CA GLN A 44 -1.62 8.31 -10.39
C GLN A 44 -2.22 7.06 -11.01
N PHE A 45 -2.04 6.84 -12.32
CA PHE A 45 -2.52 5.64 -13.00
C PHE A 45 -1.79 4.40 -12.51
N ASP A 46 -0.46 4.43 -12.47
CA ASP A 46 0.37 3.31 -12.01
C ASP A 46 0.07 2.98 -10.55
N PHE A 47 -0.10 3.99 -9.69
CA PHE A 47 -0.49 3.75 -8.30
C PHE A 47 -1.87 3.10 -8.23
N ARG A 48 -2.84 3.55 -9.02
CA ARG A 48 -4.19 2.95 -9.05
C ARG A 48 -4.25 1.55 -9.64
N ASP A 49 -3.27 1.14 -10.42
CA ASP A 49 -3.19 -0.23 -10.96
C ASP A 49 -2.74 -1.27 -9.91
N THR A 50 -2.30 -0.80 -8.73
CA THR A 50 -1.94 -1.64 -7.59
C THR A 50 -3.18 -2.15 -6.83
N ASN A 51 -3.07 -3.30 -6.16
CA ASN A 51 -4.14 -3.90 -5.37
C ASN A 51 -4.67 -2.95 -4.30
N PHE A 52 -3.77 -2.29 -3.56
CA PHE A 52 -4.16 -1.32 -2.53
C PHE A 52 -4.44 0.07 -3.09
N GLY A 53 -4.02 0.33 -4.32
CA GLY A 53 -4.17 1.62 -4.99
C GLY A 53 -5.48 1.80 -5.75
N VAL A 54 -6.18 0.73 -6.13
CA VAL A 54 -7.39 0.78 -6.99
C VAL A 54 -8.48 1.74 -6.49
N ASN A 55 -8.68 1.84 -5.18
CA ASN A 55 -9.68 2.72 -4.57
C ASN A 55 -9.09 4.05 -4.08
N SER A 56 -7.88 4.39 -4.53
CA SER A 56 -7.15 5.55 -4.04
C SER A 56 -7.54 6.83 -4.78
N THR A 57 -7.74 7.88 -4.00
CA THR A 57 -7.90 9.24 -4.52
C THR A 57 -6.52 9.86 -4.63
N CYS A 58 -6.02 10.02 -5.87
CA CYS A 58 -4.75 10.65 -6.12
C CYS A 58 -4.91 12.03 -6.74
N PHE A 59 -3.98 12.92 -6.43
CA PHE A 59 -3.91 14.28 -6.97
C PHE A 59 -2.47 14.76 -7.10
N THR A 60 -2.26 15.66 -8.06
CA THR A 60 -0.98 16.34 -8.25
C THR A 60 -0.82 17.42 -7.18
N VAL A 61 0.32 17.45 -6.51
CA VAL A 61 0.65 18.55 -5.60
C VAL A 61 1.24 19.70 -6.43
N PRO A 62 0.69 20.92 -6.38
CA PRO A 62 1.32 22.06 -7.02
C PRO A 62 2.62 22.45 -6.30
N SER A 63 3.58 22.97 -7.05
CA SER A 63 4.90 23.49 -6.62
C SER A 63 4.98 24.01 -5.16
N PRO A 64 6.05 23.71 -4.39
CA PRO A 64 7.39 23.30 -4.85
C PRO A 64 7.62 21.80 -4.97
N GLY A 65 6.63 20.96 -4.61
CA GLY A 65 6.69 19.52 -4.80
C GLY A 65 5.92 19.12 -6.04
N SER A 66 6.57 19.01 -7.21
CA SER A 66 6.00 18.40 -8.41
C SER A 66 5.85 16.88 -8.21
N GLY A 67 4.93 16.49 -7.31
CA GLY A 67 4.75 15.12 -6.85
C GLY A 67 3.28 14.69 -6.91
N THR A 68 3.08 13.40 -6.66
CA THR A 68 1.76 12.78 -6.61
C THR A 68 1.48 12.37 -5.17
N THR A 69 0.29 12.76 -4.68
CA THR A 69 -0.23 12.28 -3.40
C THR A 69 -1.43 11.40 -3.66
N CYS A 70 -1.41 10.18 -3.12
CA CYS A 70 -2.48 9.20 -3.19
C CYS A 70 -3.00 8.88 -1.79
N ASN A 71 -4.32 8.98 -1.61
CA ASN A 71 -5.00 8.58 -0.39
C ASN A 71 -5.71 7.24 -0.61
N SER A 72 -5.24 6.19 0.05
CA SER A 72 -5.77 4.83 -0.04
C SER A 72 -6.61 4.52 1.19
N PRO A 73 -7.91 4.23 1.05
CA PRO A 73 -8.70 3.72 2.17
C PRO A 73 -8.21 2.33 2.54
N LEU A 74 -7.91 2.11 3.82
CA LEU A 74 -7.57 0.81 4.39
C LEU A 74 -8.59 0.45 5.45
N SER A 75 -9.06 -0.79 5.43
CA SER A 75 -9.96 -1.31 6.46
C SER A 75 -9.59 -2.72 6.84
N THR A 76 -9.93 -3.07 8.08
CA THR A 76 -9.86 -4.45 8.53
C THR A 76 -11.10 -5.22 8.08
N ILE A 77 -11.05 -6.54 8.19
CA ILE A 77 -12.26 -7.36 8.21
C ILE A 77 -13.15 -6.99 9.43
N GLY A 78 -14.39 -7.47 9.43
CA GLY A 78 -15.26 -7.38 10.60
C GLY A 78 -14.77 -8.29 11.73
N PHE A 79 -14.56 -7.72 12.90
CA PHE A 79 -14.23 -8.43 14.13
C PHE A 79 -15.45 -8.49 15.08
N PRO A 80 -15.54 -9.49 15.98
CA PRO A 80 -16.53 -9.50 17.04
C PRO A 80 -16.47 -8.23 17.91
N SER A 81 -17.60 -7.83 18.51
CA SER A 81 -17.64 -6.68 19.43
C SER A 81 -16.65 -6.76 20.59
N THR A 82 -16.27 -7.98 20.99
CA THR A 82 -15.30 -8.27 22.06
C THR A 82 -13.83 -8.12 21.64
N ALA A 83 -13.52 -8.02 20.35
CA ALA A 83 -12.14 -7.90 19.87
C ALA A 83 -11.47 -6.63 20.41
N THR A 84 -10.17 -6.68 20.69
CA THR A 84 -9.46 -5.51 21.21
C THR A 84 -9.06 -4.57 20.06
N TYR A 85 -8.79 -3.30 20.39
CA TYR A 85 -8.23 -2.37 19.40
C TYR A 85 -6.89 -2.88 18.84
N ASP A 86 -6.01 -3.38 19.71
CA ASP A 86 -4.67 -3.84 19.32
C ASP A 86 -4.73 -5.02 18.34
N GLU A 87 -5.66 -5.95 18.52
CA GLU A 87 -5.88 -7.07 17.61
C GLU A 87 -6.29 -6.58 16.20
N MET A 88 -7.27 -5.67 16.14
CA MET A 88 -7.68 -5.08 14.87
C MET A 88 -6.55 -4.23 14.26
N TYR A 89 -5.78 -3.53 15.08
CA TYR A 89 -4.67 -2.70 14.64
C TYR A 89 -3.53 -3.53 14.04
N GLN A 90 -3.23 -4.72 14.61
CA GLN A 90 -2.26 -5.64 14.00
C GLN A 90 -2.68 -6.06 12.60
N TYR A 91 -3.96 -6.35 12.39
CA TYR A 91 -4.50 -6.65 11.05
C TYR A 91 -4.34 -5.45 10.11
N LEU A 92 -4.76 -4.26 10.57
CA LEU A 92 -4.67 -3.03 9.79
C LEU A 92 -3.22 -2.69 9.41
N ASN A 93 -2.28 -2.86 10.35
CA ASN A 93 -0.86 -2.64 10.13
C ASN A 93 -0.29 -3.63 9.10
N GLY A 94 -0.81 -4.86 9.06
CA GLY A 94 -0.49 -5.82 8.00
C GLY A 94 -0.93 -5.32 6.61
N GLN A 95 -2.15 -4.80 6.48
CA GLN A 95 -2.62 -4.19 5.23
C GLN A 95 -1.78 -2.97 4.83
N PHE A 96 -1.37 -2.15 5.80
CA PHE A 96 -0.51 -0.99 5.56
C PHE A 96 0.90 -1.39 5.10
N ASN A 97 1.48 -2.45 5.68
CA ASN A 97 2.77 -2.99 5.24
C ASN A 97 2.68 -3.55 3.82
N ASP A 98 1.60 -4.23 3.46
CA ASP A 98 1.38 -4.70 2.09
C ASP A 98 1.37 -3.55 1.09
N LEU A 99 0.64 -2.47 1.39
CA LEU A 99 0.63 -1.26 0.56
C LEU A 99 2.06 -0.71 0.37
N LYS A 100 2.83 -0.59 1.45
CA LYS A 100 4.23 -0.13 1.36
C LYS A 100 5.09 -1.05 0.52
N SER A 101 4.91 -2.36 0.68
CA SER A 101 5.62 -3.39 -0.07
C SER A 101 5.27 -3.33 -1.56
N GLU A 102 3.99 -3.17 -1.88
CA GLU A 102 3.50 -3.02 -3.25
C GLU A 102 4.13 -1.78 -3.90
N VAL A 103 4.03 -0.61 -3.24
CA VAL A 103 4.65 0.65 -3.68
C VAL A 103 6.16 0.50 -3.89
N TYR A 104 6.87 -0.15 -2.97
CA TYR A 104 8.31 -0.40 -3.10
C TYR A 104 8.67 -1.27 -4.33
N THR A 105 7.77 -2.17 -4.72
CA THR A 105 7.93 -3.05 -5.88
C THR A 105 7.39 -2.49 -7.20
N MET A 106 6.66 -1.36 -7.17
CA MET A 106 6.20 -0.65 -8.36
C MET A 106 7.36 -0.22 -9.26
N ARG A 107 7.06 -0.02 -10.54
CA ARG A 107 8.00 0.42 -11.58
C ARG A 107 7.50 1.69 -12.24
N PRO A 108 8.38 2.68 -12.51
CA PRO A 108 9.85 2.64 -12.42
C PRO A 108 10.44 2.85 -11.00
N PRO A 109 11.77 2.66 -10.80
CA PRO A 109 12.43 2.75 -9.48
C PRO A 109 12.23 4.03 -8.68
N LEU A 110 11.76 5.12 -9.30
CA LEU A 110 11.47 6.38 -8.61
C LEU A 110 10.31 6.24 -7.61
N TYR A 111 9.37 5.31 -7.83
CA TYR A 111 8.27 5.04 -6.89
C TYR A 111 8.75 4.55 -5.52
N ARG A 112 10.02 4.12 -5.41
CA ARG A 112 10.64 3.81 -4.12
C ARG A 112 10.83 5.03 -3.21
N ARG A 113 10.69 6.25 -3.76
CA ARG A 113 10.72 7.49 -2.97
C ARG A 113 9.36 7.80 -2.36
N ILE A 114 8.29 7.14 -2.82
CA ILE A 114 6.96 7.31 -2.24
C ILE A 114 7.01 6.89 -0.78
N ASN A 115 6.66 7.82 0.10
CA ASN A 115 6.50 7.56 1.51
C ASN A 115 5.02 7.49 1.85
N CYS A 116 4.61 6.40 2.51
CA CYS A 116 3.24 6.20 2.95
C CYS A 116 3.13 6.32 4.47
N GLY A 117 2.09 7.01 4.94
CA GLY A 117 1.74 7.14 6.36
C GLY A 117 0.29 6.75 6.61
N LEU A 118 0.04 6.05 7.72
CA LEU A 118 -1.32 5.67 8.13
C LEU A 118 -1.96 6.79 8.95
N ASN A 119 -3.08 7.32 8.49
CA ASN A 119 -3.79 8.45 9.08
C ASN A 119 -5.25 8.10 9.42
N SER A 120 -5.87 8.89 10.31
CA SER A 120 -7.32 8.88 10.60
C SER A 120 -7.90 7.50 10.95
N ILE A 121 -7.22 6.74 11.81
CA ILE A 121 -7.70 5.42 12.24
C ILE A 121 -8.93 5.59 13.14
N THR A 122 -10.03 4.96 12.76
CA THR A 122 -11.32 5.03 13.46
C THR A 122 -11.88 3.62 13.65
N THR A 123 -12.54 3.40 14.78
CA THR A 123 -13.31 2.17 15.01
C THR A 123 -14.75 2.39 14.57
N VAL A 124 -15.24 1.52 13.69
CA VAL A 124 -16.61 1.57 13.17
C VAL A 124 -17.37 0.37 13.70
N SER A 125 -18.46 0.63 14.42
CA SER A 125 -19.40 -0.40 14.90
C SER A 125 -20.49 -0.64 13.87
N GLN A 126 -20.78 -1.91 13.58
CA GLN A 126 -21.82 -2.32 12.65
C GLN A 126 -23.09 -2.78 13.39
N PRO A 127 -24.28 -2.63 12.79
CA PRO A 127 -25.56 -3.07 13.40
C PRO A 127 -25.63 -4.58 13.69
N ASN A 128 -24.84 -5.39 12.99
CA ASN A 128 -24.75 -6.84 13.19
C ASN A 128 -23.91 -7.25 14.43
N GLY A 129 -23.46 -6.29 15.25
CA GLY A 129 -22.65 -6.54 16.44
C GLY A 129 -21.16 -6.76 16.16
N THR A 130 -20.70 -6.58 14.92
CA THR A 130 -19.27 -6.57 14.58
C THR A 130 -18.71 -5.16 14.60
N LYS A 131 -17.38 -5.02 14.64
CA LYS A 131 -16.66 -3.76 14.51
C LYS A 131 -15.40 -3.94 13.66
N TYR A 132 -14.92 -2.88 13.05
CA TYR A 132 -13.70 -2.89 12.24
C TYR A 132 -12.94 -1.57 12.38
N LEU A 133 -11.65 -1.57 12.03
CA LEU A 133 -10.91 -0.32 11.88
C LEU A 133 -10.97 0.15 10.44
N ALA A 134 -11.20 1.45 10.26
CA ALA A 134 -11.06 2.16 9.00
C ALA A 134 -9.99 3.23 9.15
N ALA A 135 -9.11 3.35 8.15
CA ALA A 135 -8.03 4.32 8.12
C ALA A 135 -7.82 4.81 6.69
N THR A 136 -7.08 5.89 6.54
CA THR A 136 -6.61 6.39 5.25
C THR A 136 -5.10 6.38 5.26
N SER A 137 -4.48 5.65 4.34
CA SER A 137 -3.05 5.79 4.09
C SER A 137 -2.82 6.93 3.10
N THR A 138 -1.90 7.83 3.41
CA THR A 138 -1.46 8.89 2.50
C THR A 138 -0.06 8.57 2.02
N CYS A 139 0.09 8.37 0.72
CA CYS A 139 1.35 8.09 0.04
C CYS A 139 1.75 9.29 -0.84
N SER A 140 2.94 9.83 -0.65
CA SER A 140 3.44 10.99 -1.40
C SER A 140 4.83 10.74 -1.98
N LEU A 141 5.03 11.10 -3.25
CA LEU A 141 6.33 11.12 -3.94
C LEU A 141 7.14 12.37 -3.60
#